data_AF-A0A838RXR4-F1
#
_entry.id   AF-A0A838RXR4-F1
#
_cell.length_a   1.000
_cell.length_b   1.000
_cell.length_c   1.000
_cell.angle_alpha   90.00
_cell.angle_beta   90.00
_cell.angle_gamma   90.00
#
_symmetry.space_group_name_H-M   'P 1'
#
loop_
_entity.id
_entity.type
_entity.pdbx_description
1 polymer ?
#
loop_
_entity_poly.entity_id
_entity_poly.type
_entity_poly.pdbx_seq_one_letter_code
_entity_poly.pdbx_strand_id
1 'polypeptide(L)'
;LDLKIKELAVTPLDANTLALGDADRVRNTVAASKETRFANAELIALATQDPNAIVGFGGNVSAELLQNLRIGNEAIAKDLAAVRQAYGSLGMTDKDLELLVAARTVDAGSARSLGDTVEGLRQFGALLTNRLSGIRGVLARSALGNLKITTQGNELKIRTAVAQSDVAPLVGGL
;
A
#
# COMPACT_ATOMS: atom_id res chain seq x y z
N LEU A 1 -0.81 -19.52 7.65
CA LEU A 1 -0.23 -18.17 7.71
C LEU A 1 0.17 -17.94 9.16
N ASP A 2 1.44 -17.67 9.45
CA ASP A 2 1.86 -17.32 10.80
C ASP A 2 3.02 -16.32 10.70
N LEU A 3 2.67 -15.05 10.54
CA LEU A 3 3.61 -13.94 10.60
C LEU A 3 3.88 -13.69 12.10
N LYS A 4 4.84 -14.42 12.68
CA LYS A 4 5.26 -14.21 14.06
C LYS A 4 6.19 -13.01 14.16
N ILE A 5 5.63 -11.83 14.42
CA ILE A 5 6.41 -10.68 14.88
C ILE A 5 6.73 -10.95 16.36
N LYS A 6 7.94 -11.43 16.65
CA LYS A 6 8.36 -11.74 18.03
C LYS A 6 8.58 -10.47 18.86
N GLU A 7 8.97 -9.38 18.21
CA GLU A 7 9.20 -8.08 18.84
C GLU A 7 8.69 -6.98 17.89
N LEU A 8 7.64 -6.29 18.31
CA LEU A 8 7.10 -5.12 17.65
C LEU A 8 7.25 -3.93 18.61
N ALA A 9 8.09 -2.98 18.24
CA ALA A 9 8.17 -1.69 18.89
C ALA A 9 7.28 -0.68 18.15
N VAL A 10 6.61 0.17 18.92
CA VAL A 10 5.74 1.24 18.42
C VAL A 10 6.01 2.49 19.25
N THR A 11 6.14 3.64 18.60
CA THR A 11 6.25 4.93 19.28
C THR A 11 5.56 6.03 18.48
N PRO A 12 4.90 6.99 19.15
CA PRO A 12 4.57 8.25 18.51
C PRO A 12 5.85 9.00 18.17
N LEU A 13 5.89 9.56 16.96
CA LEU A 13 7.00 10.37 16.44
C LEU A 13 6.64 11.87 16.53
N ASP A 14 5.37 12.20 16.29
CA ASP A 14 4.74 13.50 16.54
C ASP A 14 3.23 13.33 16.78
N ALA A 15 2.45 14.42 16.75
CA ALA A 15 1.02 14.42 17.00
C ALA A 15 0.21 13.53 16.03
N ASN A 16 0.73 13.27 14.82
CA ASN A 16 0.01 12.58 13.74
C ASN A 16 0.78 11.38 13.16
N THR A 17 1.98 11.07 13.66
CA THR A 17 2.87 10.05 13.07
C THR A 17 3.22 8.97 14.08
N LEU A 18 3.04 7.69 13.69
CA LEU A 18 3.50 6.52 14.45
C LEU A 18 4.64 5.81 13.70
N ALA A 19 5.71 5.47 14.40
CA ALA A 19 6.76 4.60 13.90
C ALA A 19 6.57 3.18 14.42
N LEU A 20 6.61 2.19 13.52
CA LEU A 20 6.43 0.76 13.83
C LEU A 20 7.59 -0.05 13.24
N GLY A 21 8.13 -1.01 13.99
CA GLY A 21 9.22 -1.88 13.54
C GLY A 21 9.87 -2.65 14.69
N ASP A 22 11.08 -3.15 14.47
CA ASP A 22 11.92 -3.64 15.56
C ASP A 22 12.43 -2.49 16.46
N ALA A 23 12.81 -2.81 17.69
CA ALA A 23 13.17 -1.81 18.71
C ALA A 23 14.35 -0.91 18.28
N ASP A 24 15.33 -1.45 17.56
CA ASP A 24 16.50 -0.70 17.10
C ASP A 24 16.13 0.29 15.98
N ARG A 25 15.33 -0.14 14.99
CA ARG A 25 14.84 0.74 13.93
C ARG A 25 13.92 1.83 14.45
N VAL A 26 13.04 1.51 15.41
CA VAL A 26 12.17 2.51 16.04
C VAL A 26 13.01 3.52 16.83
N ARG A 27 14.00 3.06 17.61
CA ARG A 27 14.92 3.94 18.34
C ARG A 27 15.72 4.86 17.43
N ASN A 28 16.25 4.33 16.32
CA ASN A 28 16.97 5.13 15.32
C ASN A 28 16.06 6.18 14.66
N THR A 29 14.80 5.82 14.42
CA THR A 29 13.81 6.73 13.84
C THR A 29 13.46 7.88 14.81
N VAL A 30 13.32 7.59 16.11
CA VAL A 30 13.12 8.60 17.17
C VAL A 30 14.36 9.48 17.39
N ALA A 31 15.56 8.89 17.35
CA ALA A 31 16.79 9.65 17.49
C ALA A 31 16.92 10.69 16.36
N ALA A 32 16.62 10.28 15.13
CA ALA A 32 16.67 11.18 13.98
C ALA A 32 15.55 12.24 14.00
N SER A 33 14.34 11.91 14.44
CA SER A 33 13.25 12.90 14.52
C SER A 33 13.57 14.05 15.47
N LYS A 34 14.40 13.85 16.50
CA LYS A 34 14.84 14.89 17.44
C LYS A 34 15.89 15.85 16.88
N GLU A 35 16.61 15.48 15.81
CA GLU A 35 17.69 16.32 15.24
C GLU A 35 17.21 17.26 14.12
N THR A 36 15.90 17.44 13.91
CA THR A 36 15.33 18.14 12.72
C THR A 36 15.77 17.52 11.39
N ARG A 37 16.38 16.34 11.42
CA ARG A 37 16.69 15.49 10.28
C ARG A 37 15.86 14.24 10.41
N PHE A 38 14.64 14.25 9.91
CA PHE A 38 13.88 13.01 9.75
C PHE A 38 14.80 11.97 9.08
N ALA A 39 15.06 10.84 9.77
CA ALA A 39 15.97 9.78 9.29
C ALA A 39 15.60 9.29 7.88
N ASN A 40 14.36 9.53 7.47
CA ASN A 40 13.91 9.36 6.10
C ASN A 40 12.86 10.43 5.77
N ALA A 41 13.30 11.68 5.54
CA ALA A 41 12.44 12.73 5.00
C ALA A 41 11.71 12.28 3.71
N GLU A 42 12.33 11.39 2.94
CA GLU A 42 11.72 10.76 1.77
C GLU A 42 10.52 9.86 2.14
N LEU A 43 10.59 9.03 3.18
CA LEU A 43 9.46 8.17 3.58
C LEU A 43 8.30 8.98 4.16
N ILE A 44 8.60 10.06 4.89
CA ILE A 44 7.58 10.97 5.40
C ILE A 44 6.92 11.72 4.24
N ALA A 45 7.70 12.20 3.26
CA ALA A 45 7.16 12.80 2.04
C ALA A 45 6.28 11.82 1.25
N LEU A 46 6.63 10.53 1.22
CA LEU A 46 5.80 9.50 0.58
C LEU A 46 4.50 9.23 1.36
N ALA A 47 4.56 9.16 2.70
CA ALA A 47 3.38 8.98 3.54
C ALA A 47 2.46 10.21 3.57
N THR A 48 2.99 11.41 3.35
CA THR A 48 2.24 12.69 3.35
C THR A 48 1.95 13.22 1.94
N GLN A 49 2.18 12.40 0.90
CA GLN A 49 2.02 12.83 -0.50
C GLN A 49 0.59 13.28 -0.83
N ASP A 50 -0.40 12.72 -0.12
CA ASP A 50 -1.80 13.05 -0.28
C ASP A 50 -2.30 13.91 0.90
N PRO A 51 -2.52 15.22 0.70
CA PRO A 51 -2.96 16.13 1.75
C PRO A 51 -4.40 15.85 2.24
N ASN A 52 -5.18 15.05 1.49
CA ASN A 52 -6.54 14.65 1.86
C ASN A 52 -6.57 13.25 2.51
N ALA A 53 -5.42 12.64 2.73
CA ALA A 53 -5.33 11.32 3.36
C ALA A 53 -5.75 11.39 4.84
N ILE A 54 -6.63 10.47 5.23
CA ILE A 54 -6.92 10.19 6.64
C ILE A 54 -5.79 9.35 7.23
N VAL A 55 -5.25 8.41 6.43
CA VAL A 55 -4.12 7.57 6.80
C VAL A 55 -3.13 7.53 5.64
N GLY A 56 -1.87 7.81 5.92
CA GLY A 56 -0.77 7.66 4.97
C GLY A 56 0.28 6.70 5.50
N PHE A 57 0.90 5.92 4.61
CA PHE A 57 1.99 5.01 4.97
C PHE A 57 3.08 5.02 3.90
N GLY A 58 4.30 4.76 4.31
CA GLY A 58 5.47 4.67 3.43
C GLY A 58 6.55 3.83 4.09
N GLY A 59 7.18 2.95 3.33
CA GLY A 59 8.21 2.06 3.84
C GLY A 59 9.16 1.59 2.76
N ASN A 60 10.40 1.33 3.18
CA ASN A 60 11.37 0.63 2.36
C ASN A 60 11.07 -0.87 2.39
N VAL A 61 11.09 -1.50 1.22
CA VAL A 61 10.92 -2.95 1.06
C VAL A 61 12.31 -3.57 1.00
N SER A 62 12.66 -4.35 2.02
CA SER A 62 13.95 -5.04 2.09
C SER A 62 13.88 -6.41 1.41
N ALA A 63 15.04 -6.93 0.98
CA ALA A 63 15.12 -8.25 0.36
C ALA A 63 14.64 -9.35 1.31
N GLU A 64 14.89 -9.21 2.61
CA GLU A 64 14.45 -10.14 3.65
C GLU A 64 12.92 -10.14 3.81
N LEU A 65 12.27 -8.98 3.67
CA LEU A 65 10.81 -8.88 3.70
C LEU A 65 10.19 -9.65 2.53
N LEU A 66 10.80 -9.56 1.35
CA LEU A 66 10.36 -10.24 0.14
C LEU A 66 10.62 -11.74 0.18
N GLN A 67 11.74 -12.19 0.76
CA GLN A 67 12.04 -13.62 0.95
C GLN A 67 11.07 -14.32 1.91
N ASN A 68 10.55 -13.58 2.89
CA ASN A 68 9.55 -14.10 3.82
C ASN A 68 8.12 -14.10 3.23
N LEU A 69 7.88 -13.38 2.13
CA LEU A 69 6.64 -13.49 1.37
C LEU A 69 6.67 -14.76 0.52
N ARG A 70 5.90 -15.76 0.93
CA ARG A 70 5.70 -16.99 0.14
C ARG A 70 4.81 -16.68 -1.07
N ILE A 71 5.42 -16.23 -2.16
CA ILE A 71 4.73 -15.98 -3.42
C ILE A 71 4.78 -17.27 -4.24
N GLY A 72 3.63 -17.91 -4.42
CA GLY A 72 3.53 -19.20 -5.13
C GLY A 72 3.76 -19.12 -6.64
N ASN A 73 4.13 -17.95 -7.17
CA ASN A 73 4.39 -17.71 -8.58
C ASN A 73 5.73 -16.98 -8.72
N GLU A 74 6.69 -17.61 -9.41
CA GLU A 74 8.05 -17.10 -9.58
C GLU A 74 8.11 -15.80 -10.38
N ALA A 75 7.21 -15.60 -11.35
CA ALA A 75 7.16 -14.37 -12.14
C ALA A 75 6.74 -13.17 -11.25
N ILE A 76 5.71 -13.36 -10.43
CA ILE A 76 5.25 -12.34 -9.47
C ILE A 76 6.33 -12.07 -8.41
N ALA A 77 7.00 -13.11 -7.93
CA ALA A 77 8.09 -12.98 -6.97
C ALA A 77 9.25 -12.15 -7.53
N LYS A 78 9.60 -12.38 -8.80
CA LYS A 78 10.64 -11.63 -9.52
C LYS A 78 10.26 -10.15 -9.69
N ASP A 79 9.03 -9.85 -10.06
CA ASP A 79 8.57 -8.47 -10.21
C ASP A 79 8.56 -7.72 -8.86
N LEU A 80 8.18 -8.40 -7.78
CA LEU A 80 8.19 -7.83 -6.44
C LEU A 80 9.60 -7.69 -5.86
N ALA A 81 10.55 -8.55 -6.23
CA ALA A 81 11.97 -8.44 -5.88
C ALA A 81 12.59 -7.09 -6.31
N ALA A 82 12.03 -6.46 -7.34
CA ALA A 82 12.48 -5.18 -7.86
C ALA A 82 11.95 -3.98 -7.06
N VAL A 83 10.98 -4.16 -6.16
CA VAL A 83 10.39 -3.10 -5.35
C VAL A 83 11.37 -2.68 -4.26
N ARG A 84 11.59 -1.36 -4.15
CA ARG A 84 12.44 -0.73 -3.13
C ARG A 84 11.64 0.03 -2.11
N GLN A 85 10.54 0.64 -2.52
CA GLN A 85 9.67 1.41 -1.64
C GLN A 85 8.23 1.08 -1.96
N ALA A 86 7.41 1.02 -0.92
CA ALA A 86 5.96 0.93 -1.03
C ALA A 86 5.35 2.02 -0.16
N TYR A 87 4.38 2.73 -0.69
CA TYR A 87 3.68 3.78 0.04
C TYR A 87 2.23 3.84 -0.42
N GLY A 88 1.40 4.53 0.34
CA GLY A 88 0.00 4.67 0.01
C GLY A 88 -0.74 5.58 0.96
N SER A 89 -1.96 5.89 0.57
CA SER A 89 -2.87 6.68 1.38
C SER A 89 -4.29 6.12 1.29
N LEU A 90 -5.02 6.28 2.37
CA LEU A 90 -6.46 6.12 2.44
C LEU A 90 -7.04 7.49 2.78
N GLY A 91 -7.86 8.03 1.89
CA GLY A 91 -8.58 9.28 2.04
C GLY A 91 -10.09 9.09 1.94
N MET A 92 -10.85 10.08 2.36
CA MET A 92 -12.30 10.12 2.15
C MET A 92 -12.69 11.50 1.67
N THR A 93 -13.48 11.56 0.61
CA THR A 93 -14.16 12.77 0.16
C THR A 93 -15.61 12.75 0.63
N ASP A 94 -16.39 13.77 0.29
CA ASP A 94 -17.83 13.81 0.60
C ASP A 94 -18.63 12.62 0.02
N LYS A 95 -18.07 11.91 -0.97
CA LYS A 95 -18.78 10.85 -1.70
C LYS A 95 -18.03 9.52 -1.77
N ASP A 96 -16.71 9.55 -1.74
CA ASP A 96 -15.87 8.40 -2.07
C ASP A 96 -14.82 8.12 -0.99
N LEU A 97 -14.59 6.84 -0.72
CA LEU A 97 -13.38 6.35 -0.05
C LEU A 97 -12.32 6.11 -1.12
N GLU A 98 -11.19 6.80 -1.02
CA GLU A 98 -10.10 6.74 -2.00
C GLU A 98 -8.90 6.00 -1.40
N LEU A 99 -8.38 5.03 -2.16
CA LEU A 99 -7.17 4.29 -1.84
C LEU A 99 -6.12 4.53 -2.93
N LEU A 100 -4.95 5.00 -2.51
CA LEU A 100 -3.74 5.03 -3.31
C LEU A 100 -2.75 4.02 -2.74
N VAL A 101 -2.18 3.19 -3.60
CA VAL A 101 -1.01 2.37 -3.30
C VAL A 101 -0.01 2.57 -4.41
N ALA A 102 1.26 2.73 -4.06
CA ALA A 102 2.33 2.91 -5.01
C ALA A 102 3.55 2.09 -4.61
N ALA A 103 4.28 1.65 -5.63
CA ALA A 103 5.52 0.92 -5.49
C ALA A 103 6.59 1.57 -6.36
N ARG A 104 7.74 1.89 -5.77
CA ARG A 104 8.92 2.34 -6.51
C ARG A 104 9.87 1.17 -6.68
N THR A 105 10.25 0.91 -7.92
CA THR A 105 11.18 -0.15 -8.31
C THR A 105 12.59 0.37 -8.54
N VAL A 106 13.54 -0.55 -8.70
CA VAL A 106 14.93 -0.23 -9.06
C VAL A 106 15.08 0.51 -10.39
N ASP A 107 14.21 0.24 -11.36
CA ASP A 107 14.26 0.83 -12.69
C ASP A 107 12.86 0.88 -13.35
N ALA A 108 12.76 1.60 -14.46
CA ALA A 108 11.50 1.79 -15.19
C ALA A 108 11.00 0.56 -15.95
N GLY A 109 11.88 -0.36 -16.35
CA GLY A 109 11.49 -1.65 -16.91
C GLY A 109 10.81 -2.51 -15.86
N SER A 110 11.39 -2.58 -14.66
CA SER A 110 10.80 -3.28 -13.52
C SER A 110 9.42 -2.73 -13.12
N ALA A 111 9.24 -1.41 -13.14
CA ALA A 111 7.92 -0.80 -12.86
C ALA A 111 6.87 -1.16 -13.91
N ARG A 112 7.26 -1.28 -15.18
CA ARG A 112 6.37 -1.71 -16.27
C ARG A 112 5.97 -3.16 -16.12
N SER A 113 6.92 -4.07 -15.90
CA SER A 113 6.62 -5.49 -15.67
C SER A 113 5.68 -5.69 -14.48
N LEU A 114 5.93 -5.01 -13.36
CA LEU A 114 5.03 -5.05 -12.22
C LEU A 114 3.63 -4.51 -12.57
N GLY A 115 3.55 -3.43 -13.36
CA GLY A 115 2.29 -2.90 -13.88
C GLY A 115 1.52 -3.90 -14.73
N ASP A 116 2.19 -4.58 -15.65
CA ASP A 116 1.59 -5.62 -16.50
C ASP A 116 1.06 -6.79 -15.65
N THR A 117 1.83 -7.22 -14.64
CA THR A 117 1.40 -8.23 -13.68
C THR A 117 0.15 -7.81 -12.91
N VAL A 118 0.09 -6.56 -12.42
CA VAL A 118 -1.07 -6.03 -11.69
C VAL A 118 -2.28 -5.89 -12.62
N GLU A 119 -2.10 -5.48 -13.87
CA GLU A 119 -3.19 -5.43 -14.86
C GLU A 119 -3.73 -6.84 -15.17
N GLY A 120 -2.86 -7.83 -15.31
CA GLY A 120 -3.27 -9.23 -15.45
C GLY A 120 -4.08 -9.74 -14.25
N LEU A 121 -3.65 -9.40 -13.03
CA LEU A 121 -4.39 -9.72 -11.80
C LEU A 121 -5.74 -9.00 -11.74
N ARG A 122 -5.83 -7.75 -12.20
CA ARG A 122 -7.09 -7.01 -12.31
C ARG A 122 -8.07 -7.71 -13.26
N GLN A 123 -7.60 -8.11 -14.44
CA GLN A 123 -8.41 -8.82 -15.43
C GLN A 123 -8.92 -10.16 -14.87
N PHE A 124 -8.04 -10.93 -14.22
CA PHE A 124 -8.42 -12.17 -13.56
C PHE A 124 -9.40 -11.93 -12.40
N GLY A 125 -9.15 -10.90 -11.59
CA GLY A 125 -10.04 -10.47 -10.51
C GLY A 125 -11.43 -10.12 -11.01
N ALA A 126 -11.53 -9.40 -12.14
CA ALA A 126 -12.80 -9.06 -12.76
C ALA A 126 -13.65 -10.31 -13.09
N LEU A 127 -13.02 -11.37 -13.62
CA LEU A 127 -13.69 -12.65 -13.90
C LEU A 127 -14.24 -13.32 -12.63
N LEU A 128 -13.51 -13.22 -11.50
CA LEU A 128 -13.93 -13.77 -10.22
C LEU A 128 -15.02 -12.92 -9.55
N THR A 129 -14.96 -11.59 -9.67
CA THR A 129 -15.97 -10.71 -9.06
C THR A 129 -17.36 -10.89 -9.66
N ASN A 130 -17.45 -11.33 -10.92
CA ASN A 130 -18.71 -11.73 -11.54
C ASN A 130 -19.40 -12.90 -10.83
N ARG A 131 -18.65 -13.67 -10.03
CA ARG A 131 -19.18 -14.79 -9.22
C ARG A 131 -19.52 -14.38 -7.79
N LEU A 132 -19.17 -13.17 -7.36
CA LEU A 132 -19.49 -12.66 -6.04
C LEU A 132 -20.91 -12.06 -6.04
N SER A 133 -21.75 -12.50 -5.09
CA SER A 133 -23.09 -11.98 -4.87
C SER A 133 -23.15 -11.05 -3.64
N GLY A 134 -24.24 -10.30 -3.52
CA GLY A 134 -24.48 -9.39 -2.40
C GLY A 134 -23.52 -8.18 -2.34
N ILE A 135 -23.44 -7.57 -1.15
CA ILE A 135 -22.67 -6.34 -0.89
C ILE A 135 -21.19 -6.49 -1.25
N ARG A 136 -20.59 -7.68 -1.00
CA ARG A 136 -19.18 -7.95 -1.36
C ARG A 136 -18.94 -7.91 -2.86
N GLY A 137 -19.90 -8.38 -3.67
CA GLY A 137 -19.81 -8.31 -5.13
C GLY A 137 -19.97 -6.89 -5.67
N VAL A 138 -20.85 -6.07 -5.06
CA VAL A 138 -21.01 -4.65 -5.42
C VAL A 138 -19.72 -3.88 -5.15
N LEU A 139 -19.17 -4.02 -3.94
CA LEU A 139 -17.91 -3.39 -3.55
C LEU A 139 -16.73 -3.82 -4.42
N ALA A 140 -16.56 -5.13 -4.65
CA ALA A 140 -15.46 -5.63 -5.46
C ALA A 140 -15.55 -5.13 -6.92
N ARG A 141 -16.76 -5.03 -7.48
CA ARG A 141 -16.98 -4.46 -8.82
C ARG A 141 -16.72 -2.96 -8.85
N SER A 142 -17.18 -2.20 -7.86
CA SER A 142 -16.88 -0.76 -7.76
C SER A 142 -15.37 -0.53 -7.66
N ALA A 143 -14.68 -1.25 -6.76
CA ALA A 143 -13.24 -1.11 -6.57
C ALA A 143 -12.45 -1.47 -7.83
N LEU A 144 -12.79 -2.56 -8.53
CA LEU A 144 -12.12 -2.96 -9.77
C LEU A 144 -12.45 -2.06 -10.96
N GLY A 145 -13.70 -1.61 -11.06
CA GLY A 145 -14.15 -0.70 -12.12
C GLY A 145 -13.46 0.65 -12.04
N ASN A 146 -13.24 1.14 -10.82
CA ASN A 146 -12.55 2.41 -10.56
C ASN A 146 -11.04 2.26 -10.39
N LEU A 147 -10.51 1.03 -10.46
CA LEU A 147 -9.09 0.76 -10.36
C LEU A 147 -8.35 1.37 -11.56
N LYS A 148 -7.42 2.29 -11.28
CA LYS A 148 -6.50 2.89 -12.24
C LYS A 148 -5.09 2.46 -11.88
N ILE A 149 -4.43 1.80 -12.83
CA ILE A 149 -3.03 1.40 -12.73
C ILE A 149 -2.24 2.31 -13.67
N THR A 150 -1.22 2.97 -13.15
CA THR A 150 -0.38 3.90 -13.91
C THR A 150 1.08 3.65 -13.58
N THR A 151 1.93 3.63 -14.60
CA THR A 151 3.38 3.48 -14.44
C THR A 151 4.06 4.73 -14.97
N GLN A 152 4.91 5.36 -14.16
CA GLN A 152 5.65 6.56 -14.51
C GLN A 152 7.09 6.43 -14.02
N GLY A 153 8.05 6.45 -14.95
CA GLY A 153 9.45 6.21 -14.60
C GLY A 153 9.61 4.85 -13.92
N ASN A 154 10.22 4.83 -12.73
CA ASN A 154 10.39 3.65 -11.88
C ASN A 154 9.28 3.50 -10.83
N GLU A 155 8.11 4.07 -11.05
CA GLU A 155 7.03 4.08 -10.07
C GLU A 155 5.75 3.50 -10.68
N LEU A 156 5.14 2.56 -9.97
CA LEU A 156 3.80 2.04 -10.22
C LEU A 156 2.83 2.66 -9.21
N LYS A 157 1.69 3.16 -9.68
CA LYS A 157 0.59 3.65 -8.85
C LYS A 157 -0.68 2.92 -9.17
N ILE A 158 -1.36 2.49 -8.13
CA ILE A 158 -2.67 1.87 -8.13
C ILE A 158 -3.58 2.82 -7.35
N ARG A 159 -4.63 3.30 -8.00
CA ARG A 159 -5.66 4.11 -7.37
C ARG A 159 -7.01 3.42 -7.52
N THR A 160 -7.82 3.44 -6.49
CA THR A 160 -9.22 3.07 -6.58
C THR A 160 -10.06 3.96 -5.69
N ALA A 161 -11.31 4.14 -6.08
CA ALA A 161 -12.30 4.88 -5.32
C ALA A 161 -13.57 4.03 -5.23
N VAL A 162 -14.18 4.00 -4.04
CA VAL A 162 -15.43 3.29 -3.81
C VAL A 162 -16.41 4.24 -3.17
N ALA A 163 -17.65 4.25 -3.65
CA ALA A 163 -18.68 5.11 -3.11
C ALA A 163 -18.91 4.80 -1.63
N GLN A 164 -19.03 5.84 -0.81
CA GLN A 164 -19.25 5.69 0.63
C GLN A 164 -20.56 4.92 0.92
N SER A 165 -21.58 5.08 0.06
CA SER A 165 -22.83 4.33 0.12
C SER A 165 -22.65 2.82 0.03
N ASP A 166 -21.60 2.35 -0.64
CA ASP A 166 -21.34 0.92 -0.82
C ASP A 166 -20.56 0.35 0.36
N VAL A 167 -19.78 1.20 1.05
CA VAL A 167 -18.98 0.84 2.24
C VAL A 167 -19.80 0.93 3.53
N ALA A 168 -20.72 1.88 3.65
CA ALA A 168 -21.52 2.12 4.85
C ALA A 168 -22.25 0.86 5.39
N PRO A 169 -22.83 -0.02 4.56
CA PRO A 169 -23.45 -1.26 5.01
C PRO A 169 -22.48 -2.27 5.66
N LEU A 170 -21.17 -2.18 5.40
CA LEU A 170 -20.17 -3.04 6.02
C LEU A 170 -19.70 -2.53 7.38
N VAL A 171 -19.73 -1.21 7.59
CA VAL A 171 -19.25 -0.56 8.81
C VAL A 171 -20.37 -0.43 9.84
N GLY A 172 -21.62 -0.21 9.40
CA GLY A 172 -22.80 -0.12 10.27
C GLY A 172 -23.37 -1.47 10.75
N GLY A 173 -22.70 -2.60 10.43
CA GLY A 173 -23.09 -3.94 10.85
C GLY A 173 -22.29 -4.50 12.04
N LEU A 174 -21.45 -3.68 12.68
CA LEU A 174 -20.74 -3.95 13.94
C LEU A 174 -21.42 -3.17 15.08
#